data_AF-A0A946G4M6-F1
#
_entry.id   AF-A0A946G4M6-F1
#
_cell.length_a   1.000
_cell.length_b   1.000
_cell.length_c   1.000
_cell.angle_alpha   90.00
_cell.angle_beta   90.00
_cell.angle_gamma   90.00
#
_symmetry.space_group_name_H-M   'P 1'
#
loop_
_entity.id
_entity.type
_entity.pdbx_description
1 polymer ?
#
loop_
_entity_poly.entity_id
_entity_poly.type
_entity_poly.pdbx_seq_one_letter_code
_entity_poly.pdbx_strand_id
1 'polypeptide(L)' 'MKILITGGLGYIGTELCEIYSGESRYKEITVIDKRFISERVSQLRNWGINFIQGDILDKDLITDLVKNSDIVI' A
#
# COMPACT_ATOMS: atom_id res chain seq x y z
N MET A 1 7.83 2.80 11.68
CA MET A 1 6.52 2.12 11.73
C MET A 1 6.16 1.71 10.31
N LYS A 2 5.83 0.43 10.11
CA LYS A 2 5.54 -0.18 8.82
C LYS A 2 4.03 -0.39 8.66
N ILE A 3 3.45 0.18 7.63
CA ILE A 3 2.02 0.12 7.34
C ILE A 3 1.80 -0.61 6.02
N LEU A 4 0.95 -1.63 6.05
CA LEU A 4 0.43 -2.30 4.86
C LEU A 4 -1.00 -1.84 4.60
N ILE A 5 -1.26 -1.29 3.42
CA ILE A 5 -2.61 -0.89 2.97
C ILE A 5 -3.04 -1.84 1.85
N THR A 6 -4.15 -2.53 2.03
CA THR A 6 -4.77 -3.34 0.98
C THR A 6 -5.74 -2.51 0.13
N GLY A 7 -5.86 -2.85 -1.15
CA GLY A 7 -6.82 -2.20 -2.05
C GLY A 7 -6.58 -0.69 -2.26
N GLY A 8 -5.32 -0.24 -2.16
CA GLY A 8 -4.97 1.19 -2.21
C GLY A 8 -5.28 1.89 -3.54
N LEU A 9 -5.55 1.15 -4.62
CA LEU A 9 -6.02 1.72 -5.89
C LEU A 9 -7.56 1.77 -5.96
N GLY A 10 -8.27 1.39 -4.89
CA GLY A 10 -9.72 1.55 -4.74
C GLY A 10 -10.09 2.98 -4.35
N TYR A 11 -11.39 3.27 -4.26
CA TYR A 11 -11.86 4.60 -3.87
C TYR A 11 -11.34 4.99 -2.47
N ILE A 12 -11.71 4.22 -1.44
CA ILE A 12 -11.28 4.49 -0.05
C ILE A 12 -9.77 4.36 0.10
N GLY A 13 -9.17 3.35 -0.55
CA GLY A 13 -7.73 3.13 -0.49
C GLY A 13 -6.91 4.30 -1.04
N THR A 14 -7.40 4.98 -2.10
CA THR A 14 -6.73 6.15 -2.67
C THR A 14 -6.81 7.36 -1.73
N GLU A 15 -7.98 7.65 -1.16
CA GLU A 15 -8.13 8.73 -0.16
C GLU A 15 -7.24 8.48 1.06
N LEU A 16 -7.16 7.21 1.51
CA LEU A 16 -6.29 6.81 2.60
C LEU A 16 -4.81 7.04 2.26
N CYS A 17 -4.38 6.66 1.05
CA CYS A 17 -3.01 6.88 0.59
C CYS A 17 -2.67 8.38 0.51
N GLU A 18 -3.62 9.23 0.15
CA GLU A 18 -3.43 10.68 0.13
C GLU A 18 -3.21 11.23 1.54
N ILE A 19 -4.00 10.82 2.53
CA ILE A 19 -3.78 11.19 3.94
C ILE A 19 -2.39 10.75 4.41
N TYR A 20 -1.99 9.52 4.06
CA TYR A 20 -0.70 8.97 4.43
C TYR A 20 0.50 9.54 3.65
N SER A 21 0.26 10.28 2.57
CA SER A 21 1.33 10.92 1.77
C SER A 21 2.14 11.95 2.57
N GLY A 22 1.53 12.62 3.55
CA GLY A 22 2.22 13.53 4.47
C GLY A 22 3.11 12.82 5.50
N GLU A 23 2.87 11.52 5.71
CA GLU A 23 3.49 10.71 6.75
C GLU A 23 4.56 9.75 6.22
N SER A 24 4.65 9.55 4.90
CA SER A 24 5.56 8.62 4.22
C SER A 24 7.04 8.94 4.42
N ARG A 25 7.37 10.16 4.88
CA ARG A 25 8.73 10.54 5.28
C ARG A 25 9.16 9.95 6.62
N TYR A 26 8.20 9.55 7.46
CA TYR A 26 8.44 9.04 8.82
C TYR A 26 7.98 7.59 8.98
N LYS A 27 7.09 7.12 8.09
CA LYS A 27 6.50 5.80 8.11
C LYS A 27 6.82 5.08 6.80
N GLU A 28 7.09 3.79 6.88
CA GLU A 28 7.26 2.96 5.68
C GLU A 28 5.87 2.45 5.30
N ILE A 29 5.36 2.90 4.16
CA ILE A 29 3.99 2.63 3.74
C ILE A 29 4.04 1.81 2.46
N THR A 30 3.40 0.65 2.48
CA THR A 30 3.30 -0.26 1.34
C THR A 30 1.85 -0.50 1.01
N VAL A 31 1.49 -0.28 -0.26
CA VAL A 31 0.17 -0.58 -0.81
C VAL A 31 0.24 -1.88 -1.59
N ILE A 32 -0.72 -2.77 -1.34
CA ILE A 32 -0.99 -3.95 -2.17
C ILE A 32 -2.35 -3.81 -2.86
N ASP A 33 -2.39 -4.00 -4.17
CA ASP A 33 -3.64 -4.11 -4.93
C ASP A 33 -3.47 -5.15 -6.04
N LYS A 34 -4.54 -5.87 -6.37
CA LYS A 34 -4.56 -6.83 -7.48
C LYS A 34 -4.41 -6.12 -8.82
N ARG A 35 -4.97 -4.91 -8.93
CA ARG A 35 -4.95 -4.10 -10.14
C ARG A 35 -3.62 -3.35 -10.25
N PHE A 36 -3.25 -3.05 -11.49
CA PHE A 36 -2.13 -2.17 -11.80
C PHE A 36 -2.63 -1.03 -12.67
N ILE A 37 -2.61 0.19 -12.13
CA ILE A 37 -3.00 1.41 -12.86
C ILE A 37 -1.79 2.34 -12.81
N SER A 38 -1.09 2.46 -13.94
CA SER A 38 0.22 3.14 -14.03
C SER A 38 0.23 4.53 -13.42
N GLU A 39 -0.79 5.34 -13.70
CA GLU A 39 -0.92 6.70 -13.17
C GLU A 39 -1.00 6.71 -11.64
N ARG A 40 -1.87 5.87 -11.05
CA ARG A 40 -2.02 5.79 -9.59
C ARG A 40 -0.76 5.23 -8.92
N VAL A 41 -0.13 4.21 -9.52
CA VAL A 41 1.14 3.65 -9.01
C VAL A 41 2.25 4.69 -9.06
N SER A 42 2.32 5.50 -10.12
CA SER A 42 3.26 6.62 -10.23
C SER A 42 3.03 7.66 -9.14
N GLN A 43 1.77 8.01 -8.89
CA GLN A 43 1.38 8.93 -7.81
C GLN A 43 1.79 8.43 -6.42
N LEU A 44 1.53 7.15 -6.11
CA LEU A 44 1.99 6.53 -4.85
C LEU A 44 3.51 6.63 -4.69
N ARG A 45 4.28 6.34 -5.75
CA ARG A 45 5.74 6.46 -5.73
C ARG A 45 6.21 7.90 -5.52
N ASN A 46 5.56 8.87 -6.15
CA ASN A 46 5.83 10.30 -5.94
C ASN A 46 5.55 10.73 -4.49
N TRP A 47 4.59 10.09 -3.84
CA TRP A 47 4.30 10.25 -2.41
C TRP A 47 5.22 9.45 -1.50
N GLY A 48 6.20 8.71 -2.02
CA GLY A 48 7.09 7.87 -1.21
C GLY A 48 6.41 6.61 -0.65
N ILE A 49 5.29 6.20 -1.24
CA ILE A 49 4.54 4.99 -0.87
C ILE A 49 4.96 3.85 -1.80
N ASN A 50 5.36 2.72 -1.22
CA ASN A 50 5.72 1.51 -1.94
C ASN A 50 4.46 0.86 -2.53
N PHE A 51 4.60 0.20 -3.67
CA PHE A 51 3.50 -0.51 -4.31
C PHE A 51 3.90 -1.94 -4.68
N ILE A 52 3.05 -2.90 -4.31
CA ILE A 52 3.14 -4.31 -4.65
C ILE A 52 1.87 -4.68 -5.42
N GLN A 53 2.03 -5.25 -6.61
CA GLN A 53 0.91 -5.88 -7.28
C GLN A 53 0.74 -7.30 -6.73
N GLY A 54 -0.44 -7.61 -6.21
CA GLY A 54 -0.71 -8.92 -5.63
C GLY A 54 -2.19 -9.10 -5.28
N ASP A 55 -2.63 -10.36 -5.24
CA ASP A 55 -3.98 -10.69 -4.81
C ASP A 55 -3.99 -10.95 -3.29
N ILE A 56 -4.97 -10.38 -2.58
CA ILE A 56 -5.14 -10.61 -1.14
C ILE A 56 -5.52 -12.06 -0.82
N LEU A 57 -5.92 -12.85 -1.82
CA LEU A 57 -6.17 -14.27 -1.67
C LEU A 57 -4.89 -15.13 -1.75
N ASP A 58 -3.75 -14.55 -2.14
CA ASP A 58 -2.45 -15.21 -2.06
C ASP A 58 -1.97 -15.25 -0.61
N LYS A 59 -2.21 -16.39 0.05
CA LYS A 59 -1.93 -16.55 1.47
C LYS A 59 -0.45 -16.44 1.80
N ASP A 60 0.43 -16.94 0.93
CA ASP A 60 1.87 -16.93 1.20
C ASP A 60 2.39 -15.50 1.12
N LEU A 61 2.02 -14.77 0.06
CA LEU A 61 2.35 -13.35 -0.08
C LEU A 61 1.82 -12.52 1.09
N ILE A 62 0.54 -12.64 1.43
CA ILE A 62 -0.07 -11.85 2.51
C ILE A 62 0.54 -12.20 3.86
N THR A 63 0.82 -13.47 4.12
CA THR A 63 1.47 -13.90 5.36
C THR A 63 2.83 -13.21 5.53
N ASP A 64 3.63 -13.15 4.47
CA ASP A 64 4.94 -12.51 4.53
C ASP A 64 4.85 -10.98 4.66
N LEU A 65 3.90 -10.34 3.98
CA LEU A 65 3.69 -8.90 4.12
C LEU A 65 3.19 -8.51 5.51
N VAL A 66 2.22 -9.26 6.07
CA VAL A 66 1.66 -9.01 7.41
C VAL A 66 2.71 -9.22 8.50
N LYS A 67 3.53 -10.28 8.43
CA LYS A 67 4.65 -10.51 9.38
C LYS A 67 5.62 -9.34 9.47
N ASN A 68 5.78 -8.60 8.38
CA ASN A 68 6.70 -7.48 8.28
C ASN A 68 6.04 -6.12 8.55
N SER A 69 4.78 -6.08 9.00
CA SER A 69 3.99 -4.86 9.18
C SER A 69 3.61 -4.63 10.65
N ASP A 70 3.67 -3.38 11.10
CA ASP A 70 3.19 -2.98 12.43
C ASP A 70 1.67 -2.73 12.41
N ILE A 71 1.14 -2.24 11.29
CA ILE A 71 -0.29 -1.96 11.08
C ILE A 71 -0.71 -2.50 9.70
N VAL A 72 -1.90 -3.09 9.65
CA VAL A 72 -2.55 -3.54 8.43
C VAL A 72 -3.90 -2.84 8.30
N ILE A 73 -4.18 -2.28 7.13
CA ILE A 73 -5.44 -1.59 6.80
C ILE A 73 -6.08 -2.22 5.56
#